data_AF-A0A831QHM4-F1
#
_entry.id   AF-A0A831QHM4-F1
#
_cell.length_a   1.000
_cell.length_b   1.000
_cell.length_c   1.000
_cell.angle_alpha   90.00
_cell.angle_beta   90.00
_cell.angle_gamma   90.00
#
_symmetry.space_group_name_H-M   'P 1'
#
loop_
_entity.id
_entity.type
_entity.pdbx_description
1 polymer ?
#
loop_
_entity_poly.entity_id
_entity_poly.type
_entity_poly.pdbx_seq_one_letter_code
_entity_poly.pdbx_strand_id
1 'polypeptide(L)'
;MGGPFERSPMIDKRTGSSSKRNKAQKGAAIVSSQRRGLGPEVKKWFILIGLSIVVSLLLFPDILVRPRTYVLGDVADRDIKATRDFLVENEALTQEKSEQAVRNVLSVYDFDPTENNLIARLREAFQQGREYLAKEAPLPEESLGQDKLPQLDGFEERFFDILEIAPSDSLYQALTENGFPPQVEKAIIFLVRKVLNRGVVSNKKMLLTQSGKGILLRHVHREKEARVLDLNRFYDLEGARTFLRGQEQELKRFLDSPALIRAAMDLSIALVKPNVTFNKRETELRKDAARKSVKPVYFKVKKGEMLVREGEIINPEHLVKLDEEYKSSGWKATVGRAPAMALLVAFMLSATYIMG
;
A
#
# COMPACT_ATOMS: atom_id res chain seq x y z
N MET A 1 -48.66 -13.65 16.94
CA MET A 1 -48.09 -14.03 18.25
C MET A 1 -47.16 -12.89 18.65
N GLY A 2 -47.51 -11.94 19.50
CA GLY A 2 -48.13 -12.05 20.81
C GLY A 2 -47.04 -11.68 21.84
N GLY A 3 -47.13 -10.49 22.45
CA GLY A 3 -46.28 -10.06 23.58
C GLY A 3 -46.56 -10.89 24.86
N PRO A 4 -46.32 -10.39 26.10
CA PRO A 4 -46.25 -8.96 26.48
C PRO A 4 -45.35 -8.58 27.69
N PHE A 5 -45.27 -7.26 27.96
CA PHE A 5 -45.44 -6.51 29.22
C PHE A 5 -44.90 -7.02 30.59
N GLU A 6 -44.20 -6.07 31.24
CA GLU A 6 -44.51 -5.44 32.55
C GLU A 6 -43.83 -5.80 33.90
N ARG A 7 -43.58 -4.68 34.61
CA ARG A 7 -43.71 -4.40 36.07
C ARG A 7 -42.52 -4.70 37.00
N SER A 8 -41.88 -3.61 37.46
CA SER A 8 -41.87 -3.03 38.83
C SER A 8 -42.36 -3.89 40.03
N PRO A 9 -42.24 -3.46 41.31
CA PRO A 9 -41.39 -2.48 42.02
C PRO A 9 -40.89 -3.03 43.40
N MET A 10 -40.25 -2.18 44.25
CA MET A 10 -40.38 -2.06 45.73
C MET A 10 -39.15 -1.25 46.23
N ILE A 11 -39.23 -0.05 46.78
CA ILE A 11 -39.95 0.50 47.97
C ILE A 11 -39.61 -0.24 49.27
N ASP A 12 -38.90 0.45 50.16
CA ASP A 12 -39.25 0.54 51.58
C ASP A 12 -38.89 1.96 52.06
N LYS A 13 -39.87 2.85 52.26
CA LYS A 13 -40.70 3.07 53.47
C LYS A 13 -39.88 3.58 54.65
N ARG A 14 -40.17 4.80 55.09
CA ARG A 14 -41.04 5.14 56.26
C ARG A 14 -40.10 5.75 57.30
N THR A 15 -40.44 6.76 58.08
CA THR A 15 -41.71 7.27 58.62
C THR A 15 -41.35 8.64 59.20
N GLY A 16 -42.13 9.70 58.96
CA GLY A 16 -43.22 10.14 59.84
C GLY A 16 -42.70 11.01 60.99
N SER A 17 -43.40 11.96 61.60
CA SER A 17 -44.67 12.65 61.36
C SER A 17 -44.80 13.67 62.49
N SER A 18 -45.38 14.85 62.20
CA SER A 18 -45.98 15.80 63.15
C SER A 18 -45.01 16.55 64.10
N SER A 19 -45.27 17.73 64.64
CA SER A 19 -46.53 18.43 64.89
C SER A 19 -46.26 19.91 65.26
N LYS A 20 -47.11 20.80 64.72
CA LYS A 20 -47.75 22.00 65.31
C LYS A 20 -47.03 22.95 66.30
N ARG A 21 -47.11 24.24 65.90
CA ARG A 21 -47.64 25.44 66.64
C ARG A 21 -47.16 25.71 68.08
N ASN A 22 -46.53 26.88 68.27
CA ASN A 22 -47.09 28.13 68.83
C ASN A 22 -46.13 28.88 69.78
N LYS A 23 -46.17 30.22 69.62
CA LYS A 23 -46.06 31.30 70.63
C LYS A 23 -44.74 31.53 71.38
N ALA A 24 -44.19 32.70 71.05
CA ALA A 24 -43.94 33.84 71.94
C ALA A 24 -42.75 33.84 72.92
N GLN A 25 -41.93 34.87 72.67
CA GLN A 25 -41.24 35.76 73.63
C GLN A 25 -39.87 35.38 74.21
N LYS A 26 -38.96 36.34 73.94
CA LYS A 26 -37.87 36.89 74.76
C LYS A 26 -36.64 36.03 75.00
N GLY A 27 -35.53 36.50 74.44
CA GLY A 27 -34.17 36.14 74.85
C GLY A 27 -33.16 36.85 73.97
N ALA A 28 -32.67 37.99 74.43
CA ALA A 28 -31.62 38.74 73.76
C ALA A 28 -30.32 37.92 73.70
N ALA A 29 -29.76 37.75 72.51
CA ALA A 29 -28.33 37.60 72.29
C ALA A 29 -28.04 37.87 70.81
N ILE A 30 -27.65 39.11 70.52
CA ILE A 30 -27.15 39.52 69.21
C ILE A 30 -25.80 38.81 69.03
N VAL A 31 -25.79 37.69 68.29
CA VAL A 31 -24.57 37.13 67.73
C VAL A 31 -24.21 38.00 66.53
N SER A 32 -23.32 38.95 66.75
CA SER A 32 -22.70 39.73 65.69
C SER A 32 -21.84 38.79 64.84
N SER A 33 -22.29 38.52 63.62
CA SER A 33 -21.48 37.92 62.57
C SER A 33 -20.43 38.95 62.15
N GLN A 34 -19.32 38.96 62.88
CA GLN A 34 -18.16 39.77 62.55
C GLN A 34 -17.56 39.23 61.25
N ARG A 35 -18.00 39.79 60.11
CA ARG A 35 -17.28 39.71 58.85
C ARG A 35 -15.87 40.22 59.14
N ARG A 36 -14.92 39.29 59.31
CA ARG A 36 -13.48 39.58 59.32
C ARG A 36 -13.15 40.13 57.94
N GLY A 37 -13.29 41.43 57.79
CA GLY A 37 -12.69 42.15 56.68
C GLY A 37 -11.21 41.82 56.69
N LEU A 38 -10.66 41.47 55.53
CA LEU A 38 -9.23 41.29 55.34
C LEU A 38 -8.49 42.46 56.03
N GLY A 39 -7.49 42.15 56.84
CA GLY A 39 -6.71 43.15 57.56
C GLY A 39 -6.17 44.21 56.58
N PRO A 40 -5.92 45.45 57.04
CA PRO A 40 -5.49 46.55 56.17
C PRO A 40 -4.24 46.18 55.35
N GLU A 41 -3.31 45.40 55.92
CA GLU A 41 -2.15 44.83 55.24
C GLU A 41 -2.50 43.93 54.06
N VAL A 42 -3.46 43.01 54.25
CA VAL A 42 -3.84 42.05 53.21
C VAL A 42 -4.56 42.75 52.06
N LYS A 43 -5.37 43.78 52.35
CA LYS A 43 -6.02 44.60 51.32
C LYS A 43 -4.99 45.35 50.45
N LYS A 44 -3.90 45.85 51.04
CA LYS A 44 -2.82 46.53 50.30
C LYS A 44 -2.06 45.58 49.38
N TRP A 45 -1.76 44.36 49.83
CA TRP A 45 -1.15 43.33 48.98
C TRP A 45 -2.05 42.90 47.81
N PHE A 46 -3.36 42.80 48.03
CA PHE A 46 -4.32 42.55 46.95
C PHE A 46 -4.36 43.71 45.94
N ILE A 47 -4.30 44.96 46.40
CA ILE A 47 -4.23 46.13 45.51
C ILE A 47 -2.93 46.13 44.70
N LEU A 48 -1.79 45.78 45.30
CA LEU A 48 -0.49 45.68 44.62
C LEU A 48 -0.48 44.60 43.54
N ILE A 49 -0.98 43.40 43.84
CA ILE A 49 -1.08 42.31 42.86
C ILE A 49 -2.03 42.70 41.73
N GLY A 50 -3.19 43.28 42.06
CA GLY A 50 -4.15 43.77 41.08
C GLY A 50 -3.55 44.85 40.17
N LEU A 51 -2.83 45.83 40.75
CA LEU A 51 -2.16 46.89 40.01
C LEU A 51 -1.07 46.33 39.09
N SER A 52 -0.29 45.35 39.55
CA SER A 52 0.74 44.70 38.74
C SER A 52 0.14 43.96 37.54
N ILE A 53 -0.99 43.27 37.72
CA ILE A 53 -1.71 42.62 36.62
C ILE A 53 -2.23 43.65 35.62
N VAL A 54 -2.81 44.75 36.12
CA VAL A 54 -3.33 45.84 35.27
C VAL A 54 -2.19 46.51 34.48
N VAL A 55 -1.07 46.81 35.13
CA VAL A 55 0.12 47.38 34.48
C VAL A 55 0.71 46.41 33.46
N SER A 56 0.75 45.10 33.77
CA SER A 56 1.20 44.08 32.83
C SER A 56 0.30 43.97 31.60
N LEU A 57 -1.01 44.13 31.76
CA LEU A 57 -1.97 44.14 30.64
C LEU A 57 -1.86 45.42 29.81
N LEU A 58 -1.64 46.57 30.45
CA LEU A 58 -1.43 47.86 29.77
C LEU A 58 -0.13 47.91 28.97
N LEU A 59 0.94 47.26 29.45
CA LEU A 59 2.23 47.21 28.77
C LEU A 59 2.22 46.27 27.55
N PHE A 60 1.29 45.32 27.49
CA PHE A 60 1.18 44.35 26.40
C PHE A 60 -0.27 44.20 25.92
N PRO A 61 -0.84 45.23 25.29
CA PRO A 61 -2.21 45.18 24.76
C PRO A 61 -2.40 44.07 23.71
N ASP A 62 -1.31 43.67 23.04
CA ASP A 62 -1.32 42.63 21.99
C ASP A 62 -1.70 41.23 22.51
N ILE A 63 -1.64 40.97 23.82
CA ILE A 63 -2.03 39.66 24.40
C ILE A 63 -3.54 39.37 24.19
N LEU A 64 -4.35 40.42 24.08
CA LEU A 64 -5.81 40.32 23.95
C LEU A 64 -6.26 40.10 22.50
N VAL A 65 -5.39 40.31 21.51
CA VAL A 65 -5.77 40.30 20.09
C VAL A 65 -5.40 38.96 19.46
N ARG A 66 -6.30 37.96 19.53
CA ARG A 66 -6.08 36.72 18.76
C ARG A 66 -6.06 37.04 17.26
N PRO A 67 -5.02 36.64 16.50
CA PRO A 67 -5.09 36.73 15.04
C PRO A 67 -6.24 35.85 14.55
N ARG A 68 -7.08 36.41 13.68
CA ARG A 68 -8.20 35.69 13.08
C ARG A 68 -7.63 34.66 12.10
N THR A 69 -7.97 33.39 12.30
CA THR A 69 -7.65 32.33 11.34
C THR A 69 -8.71 32.34 10.25
N TYR A 70 -8.33 32.70 9.03
CA TYR A 70 -9.23 32.62 7.88
C TYR A 70 -9.47 31.17 7.48
N VAL A 71 -10.69 30.89 7.03
CA VAL A 71 -11.05 29.63 6.39
C VAL A 71 -11.39 29.86 4.92
N LEU A 72 -11.46 28.76 4.15
CA LEU A 72 -11.79 28.81 2.73
C LEU A 72 -13.13 29.53 2.51
N GLY A 73 -13.15 30.52 1.61
CA GLY A 73 -14.36 31.28 1.29
C GLY A 73 -14.63 32.49 2.19
N ASP A 74 -13.82 32.72 3.25
CA ASP A 74 -13.88 33.97 4.00
C ASP A 74 -13.50 35.16 3.11
N VAL A 75 -13.99 36.35 3.45
CA VAL A 75 -13.56 37.60 2.83
C VAL A 75 -12.55 38.26 3.76
N ALA A 76 -11.41 38.68 3.21
CA ALA A 76 -10.40 39.39 3.96
C ALA A 76 -10.88 40.79 4.38
N ASP A 77 -10.82 41.09 5.68
CA ASP A 77 -11.19 42.38 6.26
C ASP A 77 -10.07 43.42 6.20
N ARG A 78 -8.85 43.03 5.79
CA ARG A 78 -7.69 43.91 5.67
C ARG A 78 -6.63 43.32 4.75
N ASP A 79 -5.72 44.17 4.28
CA ASP A 79 -4.50 43.72 3.59
C ASP A 79 -3.61 42.89 4.51
N ILE A 80 -3.18 41.71 4.03
CA ILE A 80 -2.25 40.83 4.73
C ILE A 80 -0.97 40.72 3.90
N LYS A 81 0.16 41.04 4.52
CA LYS A 81 1.49 40.96 3.90
C LYS A 81 2.39 40.02 4.69
N ALA A 82 3.35 39.39 4.01
CA ALA A 82 4.34 38.53 4.62
C ALA A 82 5.27 39.31 5.56
N THR A 83 5.44 38.88 6.81
CA THR A 83 6.32 39.56 7.77
C THR A 83 7.80 39.22 7.53
N ARG A 84 8.07 38.10 6.85
CA ARG A 84 9.43 37.59 6.58
C ARG A 84 9.49 36.82 5.26
N ASP A 85 10.71 36.47 4.86
CA ASP A 85 10.92 35.48 3.80
C ASP A 85 10.58 34.08 4.33
N PHE A 86 9.81 33.30 3.57
CA PHE A 86 9.53 31.90 3.85
C PHE A 86 9.30 31.09 2.58
N LEU A 87 9.39 29.77 2.71
CA LEU A 87 9.15 28.81 1.64
C LEU A 87 7.77 28.19 1.85
N VAL A 88 6.98 28.15 0.80
CA VAL A 88 5.65 27.54 0.81
C VAL A 88 5.67 26.36 -0.14
N GLU A 89 5.21 25.22 0.34
CA GLU A 89 5.11 24.02 -0.48
C GLU A 89 4.07 24.22 -1.58
N ASN A 90 4.45 23.90 -2.80
CA ASN A 90 3.54 23.78 -3.93
C ASN A 90 3.09 22.32 -4.03
N GLU A 91 2.00 22.00 -3.34
CA GLU A 91 1.43 20.65 -3.34
C GLU A 91 1.05 20.20 -4.75
N ALA A 92 0.50 21.09 -5.59
CA ALA A 92 0.10 20.77 -6.95
C ALA A 92 1.28 20.37 -7.84
N LEU A 93 2.37 21.15 -7.85
CA LEU A 93 3.58 20.83 -8.61
C LEU A 93 4.31 19.61 -8.04
N THR A 94 4.29 19.44 -6.72
CA THR A 94 4.87 18.26 -6.06
C THR A 94 4.11 17.01 -6.46
N GLN A 95 2.78 17.06 -6.45
CA GLN A 95 1.91 15.98 -6.85
C GLN A 95 2.06 15.67 -8.34
N GLU A 96 2.15 16.68 -9.20
CA GLU A 96 2.39 16.50 -10.62
C GLU A 96 3.73 15.77 -10.88
N LYS A 97 4.81 16.22 -10.24
CA LYS A 97 6.12 15.55 -10.33
C LYS A 97 6.10 14.13 -9.77
N SER A 98 5.39 13.92 -8.67
CA SER A 98 5.15 12.63 -8.04
C SER A 98 4.46 11.66 -9.00
N GLU A 99 3.38 12.10 -9.66
CA GLU A 99 2.70 11.31 -10.66
C GLU A 99 3.54 11.05 -11.91
N GLN A 100 4.29 12.05 -12.39
CA GLN A 100 5.22 11.87 -13.50
C GLN A 100 6.29 10.81 -13.17
N ALA A 101 6.85 10.84 -11.96
CA ALA A 101 7.80 9.83 -11.49
C ALA A 101 7.17 8.43 -11.48
N VAL A 102 5.94 8.30 -10.96
CA VAL A 102 5.18 7.04 -10.95
C VAL A 102 4.88 6.53 -12.37
N ARG A 103 4.49 7.42 -13.30
CA ARG A 103 4.19 7.08 -14.70
C ARG A 103 5.42 6.51 -15.43
N ASN A 104 6.61 7.00 -15.09
CA ASN A 104 7.87 6.59 -15.68
C ASN A 104 8.41 5.27 -15.13
N VAL A 105 7.85 4.75 -14.02
CA VAL A 105 8.23 3.43 -13.50
C VAL A 105 7.86 2.34 -14.51
N LEU A 106 8.84 1.50 -14.85
CA LEU A 106 8.65 0.36 -15.72
C LEU A 106 7.88 -0.74 -14.99
N SER A 107 6.93 -1.35 -15.69
CA SER A 107 6.23 -2.54 -15.21
C SER A 107 7.21 -3.71 -15.15
N VAL A 108 7.21 -4.43 -14.02
CA VAL A 108 8.09 -5.57 -13.79
C VAL A 108 7.38 -6.86 -14.17
N TYR A 109 8.06 -7.67 -14.97
CA TYR A 109 7.62 -9.00 -15.36
C TYR A 109 8.65 -10.02 -14.92
N ASP A 110 8.17 -11.09 -14.30
CA ASP A 110 9.02 -12.20 -13.88
C ASP A 110 9.10 -13.21 -15.03
N PHE A 111 10.32 -13.55 -15.39
CA PHE A 111 10.65 -14.60 -16.32
C PHE A 111 11.14 -15.81 -15.56
N ASP A 112 10.36 -16.87 -15.64
CA ASP A 112 10.71 -18.16 -15.06
C ASP A 112 11.28 -19.09 -16.14
N PRO A 113 12.57 -19.45 -16.08
CA PRO A 113 13.15 -20.47 -16.93
C PRO A 113 12.76 -21.89 -16.47
N THR A 114 11.52 -22.11 -16.00
CA THR A 114 11.00 -23.41 -15.53
C THR A 114 11.11 -24.54 -16.56
N GLU A 115 11.52 -24.21 -17.79
CA GLU A 115 12.15 -25.11 -18.75
C GLU A 115 13.05 -26.17 -18.10
N ASN A 116 13.89 -25.81 -17.11
CA ASN A 116 14.76 -26.80 -16.46
C ASN A 116 13.99 -27.91 -15.72
N ASN A 117 12.93 -27.54 -15.00
CA ASN A 117 12.06 -28.51 -14.31
C ASN A 117 11.22 -29.28 -15.33
N LEU A 118 10.65 -28.60 -16.33
CA LEU A 118 9.89 -29.23 -17.40
C LEU A 118 10.71 -30.28 -18.17
N ILE A 119 11.96 -29.96 -18.52
CA ILE A 119 12.85 -30.88 -19.23
C ILE A 119 13.26 -32.07 -18.35
N ALA A 120 13.48 -31.84 -17.05
CA ALA A 120 13.77 -32.92 -16.11
C ALA A 120 12.59 -33.90 -16.04
N ARG A 121 11.36 -33.40 -15.87
CA ARG A 121 10.13 -34.20 -15.86
C ARG A 121 9.90 -34.91 -17.19
N LEU A 122 10.18 -34.25 -18.33
CA LEU A 122 10.07 -34.88 -19.64
C LEU A 122 11.04 -36.05 -19.81
N ARG A 123 12.30 -35.88 -19.41
CA ARG A 123 13.30 -36.96 -19.43
C ARG A 123 12.90 -38.11 -18.53
N GLU A 124 12.43 -37.79 -17.33
CA GLU A 124 11.95 -38.78 -16.36
C GLU A 124 10.76 -39.58 -16.92
N ALA A 125 9.74 -38.92 -17.45
CA ALA A 125 8.56 -39.58 -18.03
C ALA A 125 8.94 -40.53 -19.17
N PHE A 126 9.80 -40.08 -20.10
CA PHE A 126 10.29 -40.92 -21.20
C PHE A 126 11.18 -42.07 -20.72
N GLN A 127 12.04 -41.84 -19.72
CA GLN A 127 12.88 -42.88 -19.14
C GLN A 127 12.02 -43.95 -18.46
N GLN A 128 11.07 -43.56 -17.62
CA GLN A 128 10.16 -44.51 -16.97
C GLN A 128 9.33 -45.29 -17.98
N GLY A 129 8.90 -44.67 -19.09
CA GLY A 129 8.18 -45.36 -20.16
C GLY A 129 9.02 -46.42 -20.85
N ARG A 130 10.30 -46.14 -21.13
CA ARG A 130 11.24 -47.13 -21.65
C ARG A 130 11.48 -48.28 -20.68
N GLU A 131 11.68 -47.97 -19.40
CA GLU A 131 11.88 -48.98 -18.35
C GLU A 131 10.63 -49.85 -18.13
N TYR A 132 9.45 -49.26 -18.25
CA TYR A 132 8.18 -49.97 -18.17
C TYR A 132 8.07 -51.01 -19.29
N LEU A 133 8.30 -50.61 -20.54
CA LEU A 133 8.27 -51.53 -21.68
C LEU A 133 9.39 -52.58 -21.65
N ALA A 134 10.57 -52.23 -21.15
CA ALA A 134 11.66 -53.18 -20.99
C ALA A 134 11.35 -54.28 -19.95
N LYS A 135 10.54 -53.97 -18.93
CA LYS A 135 10.05 -54.96 -17.94
C LYS A 135 8.92 -55.83 -18.49
N GLU A 136 8.19 -55.35 -19.50
CA GLU A 136 7.10 -56.07 -20.18
C GLU A 136 7.57 -56.92 -21.37
N ALA A 137 8.80 -56.69 -21.88
CA ALA A 137 9.36 -57.51 -22.94
C ALA A 137 9.44 -58.98 -22.48
N PRO A 138 8.93 -59.95 -23.28
CA PRO A 138 8.86 -61.34 -22.86
C PRO A 138 10.27 -61.90 -22.57
N LEU A 139 10.44 -62.43 -21.36
CA LEU A 139 11.55 -63.33 -21.03
C LEU A 139 11.52 -64.53 -22.01
N PRO A 140 12.68 -65.11 -22.37
CA PRO A 140 12.75 -66.26 -23.26
C PRO A 140 11.79 -67.38 -22.82
N GLU A 141 11.12 -68.01 -23.79
CA GLU A 141 9.90 -68.84 -23.73
C GLU A 141 9.89 -70.10 -22.83
N GLU A 142 10.65 -70.18 -21.74
CA GLU A 142 10.71 -71.39 -20.89
C GLU A 142 9.73 -71.43 -19.71
N SER A 143 8.75 -70.53 -19.64
CA SER A 143 7.71 -70.61 -18.61
C SER A 143 6.34 -70.17 -19.12
N LEU A 144 5.79 -70.92 -20.09
CA LEU A 144 4.35 -70.90 -20.41
C LEU A 144 3.55 -71.54 -19.27
N GLY A 145 3.32 -70.75 -18.22
CA GLY A 145 2.24 -70.95 -17.26
C GLY A 145 1.09 -70.02 -17.63
N GLN A 146 -0.05 -70.59 -17.99
CA GLN A 146 -1.31 -69.88 -18.20
C GLN A 146 -1.65 -69.00 -16.98
N ASP A 147 -2.33 -67.88 -17.26
CA ASP A 147 -2.82 -66.88 -16.30
C ASP A 147 -1.77 -65.93 -15.71
N LYS A 148 -1.46 -64.88 -16.47
CA LYS A 148 -1.43 -63.48 -16.01
C LYS A 148 -1.20 -62.58 -17.22
N LEU A 149 -2.29 -62.07 -17.81
CA LEU A 149 -2.24 -60.74 -18.40
C LEU A 149 -1.85 -59.80 -17.25
N PRO A 150 -0.65 -59.18 -17.22
CA PRO A 150 -0.35 -58.23 -16.18
C PRO A 150 -1.34 -57.07 -16.33
N GLN A 151 -1.99 -56.68 -15.24
CA GLN A 151 -2.84 -55.50 -15.18
C GLN A 151 -2.05 -54.29 -15.71
N LEU A 152 -2.42 -53.84 -16.91
CA LEU A 152 -1.76 -52.81 -17.71
C LEU A 152 -2.27 -51.40 -17.40
N ASP A 153 -2.91 -51.21 -16.24
CA ASP A 153 -3.71 -50.02 -15.98
C ASP A 153 -2.99 -49.12 -14.97
N GLY A 154 -2.24 -48.13 -15.47
CA GLY A 154 -1.84 -46.99 -14.64
C GLY A 154 -0.50 -46.34 -14.95
N PHE A 155 0.34 -46.87 -15.86
CA PHE A 155 1.52 -46.08 -16.29
C PHE A 155 1.12 -44.89 -17.15
N GLU A 156 0.08 -45.02 -17.96
CA GLU A 156 -0.47 -43.90 -18.75
C GLU A 156 -0.81 -42.69 -17.87
N GLU A 157 -1.60 -42.90 -16.81
CA GLU A 157 -1.95 -41.85 -15.85
C GLU A 157 -0.69 -41.22 -15.23
N ARG A 158 0.26 -42.06 -14.75
CA ARG A 158 1.52 -41.57 -14.18
C ARG A 158 2.35 -40.77 -15.20
N PHE A 159 2.38 -41.18 -16.46
CA PHE A 159 3.10 -40.48 -17.52
C PHE A 159 2.56 -39.06 -17.71
N PHE A 160 1.23 -38.93 -17.76
CA PHE A 160 0.57 -37.63 -17.90
C PHE A 160 0.66 -36.78 -16.62
N ASP A 161 0.64 -37.41 -15.45
CA ASP A 161 0.80 -36.74 -14.15
C ASP A 161 2.21 -36.16 -13.97
N ILE A 162 3.27 -36.91 -14.33
CA ILE A 162 4.65 -36.41 -14.31
C ILE A 162 4.78 -35.15 -15.17
N LEU A 163 4.11 -35.12 -16.31
CA LEU A 163 4.13 -33.99 -17.25
C LEU A 163 3.13 -32.87 -16.91
N GLU A 164 2.21 -33.10 -15.97
CA GLU A 164 1.11 -32.21 -15.60
C GLU A 164 0.30 -31.74 -16.83
N ILE A 165 -0.08 -32.67 -17.69
CA ILE A 165 -0.90 -32.44 -18.88
C ILE A 165 -2.13 -33.35 -18.87
N ALA A 166 -3.13 -33.02 -19.70
CA ALA A 166 -4.31 -33.86 -19.84
C ALA A 166 -3.97 -35.19 -20.52
N PRO A 167 -4.61 -36.31 -20.10
CA PRO A 167 -4.45 -37.61 -20.75
C PRO A 167 -4.82 -37.59 -22.24
N SER A 168 -4.13 -38.40 -23.03
CA SER A 168 -4.35 -38.54 -24.47
C SER A 168 -3.94 -39.92 -24.96
N ASP A 169 -4.93 -40.78 -25.17
CA ASP A 169 -4.76 -42.17 -25.59
C ASP A 169 -3.96 -42.26 -26.90
N SER A 170 -4.27 -41.41 -27.88
CA SER A 170 -3.59 -41.42 -29.19
C SER A 170 -2.11 -41.06 -29.10
N LEU A 171 -1.74 -40.17 -28.18
CA LEU A 171 -0.37 -39.74 -27.95
C LEU A 171 0.40 -40.84 -27.21
N TYR A 172 -0.22 -41.40 -26.17
CA TYR A 172 0.37 -42.47 -25.37
C TYR A 172 0.56 -43.75 -26.22
N GLN A 173 -0.43 -44.13 -27.03
CA GLN A 173 -0.34 -45.25 -27.94
C GLN A 173 0.82 -45.07 -28.95
N ALA A 174 0.92 -43.91 -29.60
CA ALA A 174 1.98 -43.65 -30.58
C ALA A 174 3.40 -43.74 -29.96
N LEU A 175 3.57 -43.30 -28.71
CA LEU A 175 4.84 -43.42 -27.99
C LEU A 175 5.12 -44.87 -27.57
N THR A 176 4.10 -45.59 -27.11
CA THR A 176 4.19 -46.97 -26.62
C THR A 176 4.52 -47.96 -27.74
N GLU A 177 3.84 -47.86 -28.88
CA GLU A 177 4.09 -48.69 -30.07
C GLU A 177 5.53 -48.57 -30.60
N ASN A 178 6.19 -47.45 -30.33
CA ASN A 178 7.55 -47.16 -30.79
C ASN A 178 8.60 -47.18 -29.66
N GLY A 179 8.23 -47.60 -28.46
CA GLY A 179 9.16 -47.79 -27.35
C GLY A 179 9.74 -46.50 -26.76
N PHE A 180 8.98 -45.41 -26.70
CA PHE A 180 9.43 -44.10 -26.17
C PHE A 180 10.77 -43.63 -26.77
N PRO A 181 10.82 -43.41 -28.10
CA PRO A 181 12.07 -43.20 -28.82
C PRO A 181 12.80 -41.92 -28.35
N PRO A 182 14.12 -41.99 -28.02
CA PRO A 182 14.90 -40.83 -27.55
C PRO A 182 14.95 -39.66 -28.55
N GLN A 183 14.74 -39.94 -29.85
CA GLN A 183 14.67 -38.92 -30.89
C GLN A 183 13.47 -38.00 -30.68
N VAL A 184 12.31 -38.56 -30.32
CA VAL A 184 11.08 -37.79 -30.02
C VAL A 184 11.27 -36.93 -28.78
N GLU A 185 11.84 -37.49 -27.72
CA GLU A 185 12.20 -36.77 -26.50
C GLU A 185 13.07 -35.54 -26.80
N LYS A 186 14.17 -35.73 -27.56
CA LYS A 186 15.08 -34.64 -27.96
C LYS A 186 14.38 -33.59 -28.82
N ALA A 187 13.51 -34.01 -29.73
CA ALA A 187 12.77 -33.12 -30.61
C ALA A 187 11.78 -32.24 -29.82
N ILE A 188 11.04 -32.81 -28.87
CA ILE A 188 10.14 -32.06 -27.98
C ILE A 188 10.93 -31.06 -27.14
N ILE A 189 12.05 -31.49 -26.53
CA ILE A 189 12.93 -30.59 -25.77
C ILE A 189 13.35 -29.42 -26.65
N PHE A 190 13.84 -29.68 -27.86
CA PHE A 190 14.28 -28.63 -28.77
C PHE A 190 13.18 -27.60 -29.09
N LEU A 191 11.96 -28.07 -29.40
CA LEU A 191 10.84 -27.20 -29.72
C LEU A 191 10.38 -26.36 -28.51
N VAL A 192 10.17 -27.00 -27.37
CA VAL A 192 9.71 -26.35 -26.14
C VAL A 192 10.75 -25.31 -25.69
N ARG A 193 12.04 -25.63 -25.76
CA ARG A 193 13.15 -24.69 -25.50
C ARG A 193 13.07 -23.44 -26.36
N LYS A 194 12.86 -23.60 -27.66
CA LYS A 194 12.81 -22.48 -28.63
C LYS A 194 11.70 -21.49 -28.28
N VAL A 195 10.55 -22.00 -27.82
CA VAL A 195 9.39 -21.20 -27.42
C VAL A 195 9.59 -20.56 -26.04
N LEU A 196 9.93 -21.36 -25.03
CA LEU A 196 10.01 -20.88 -23.64
C LEU A 196 11.16 -19.88 -23.43
N ASN A 197 12.29 -20.03 -24.13
CA ASN A 197 13.40 -19.06 -24.03
C ASN A 197 13.04 -17.69 -24.63
N ARG A 198 12.19 -17.67 -25.66
CA ARG A 198 11.68 -16.42 -26.23
C ARG A 198 10.63 -15.77 -25.31
N GLY A 199 9.96 -16.59 -24.50
CA GLY A 199 9.03 -16.18 -23.45
C GLY A 199 7.59 -16.15 -23.93
N VAL A 200 6.70 -16.67 -23.08
CA VAL A 200 5.26 -16.81 -23.32
C VAL A 200 4.51 -16.05 -22.23
N VAL A 201 3.69 -15.09 -22.64
CA VAL A 201 2.84 -14.29 -21.74
C VAL A 201 1.39 -14.79 -21.77
N SER A 202 0.71 -14.71 -20.63
CA SER A 202 -0.72 -15.05 -20.55
C SER A 202 -1.59 -14.03 -21.27
N ASN A 203 -1.23 -12.75 -21.22
CA ASN A 203 -1.99 -11.66 -21.84
C ASN A 203 -1.07 -10.70 -22.59
N LYS A 204 -0.88 -10.96 -23.89
CA LYS A 204 -0.05 -10.13 -24.76
C LYS A 204 -0.61 -8.73 -24.96
N LYS A 205 -1.94 -8.55 -24.96
CA LYS A 205 -2.56 -7.22 -25.05
C LYS A 205 -2.13 -6.33 -23.88
N MET A 206 -2.18 -6.87 -22.65
CA MET A 206 -1.72 -6.15 -21.45
C MET A 206 -0.24 -5.78 -21.53
N LEU A 207 0.62 -6.71 -21.98
CA LEU A 207 2.05 -6.43 -22.19
C LEU A 207 2.25 -5.27 -23.18
N LEU A 208 1.57 -5.29 -24.32
CA LEU A 208 1.74 -4.30 -25.39
C LEU A 208 1.31 -2.88 -24.99
N THR A 209 0.48 -2.71 -23.95
CA THR A 209 0.19 -1.38 -23.37
C THR A 209 1.45 -0.67 -22.87
N GLN A 210 2.52 -1.43 -22.58
CA GLN A 210 3.79 -0.91 -22.09
C GLN A 210 4.80 -0.64 -23.21
N SER A 211 4.43 -0.84 -24.49
CA SER A 211 5.33 -0.71 -25.65
C SER A 211 6.05 0.63 -25.74
N GLY A 212 5.41 1.73 -25.32
CA GLY A 212 6.02 3.07 -25.37
C GLY A 212 7.24 3.26 -24.45
N LYS A 213 7.31 2.57 -23.31
CA LYS A 213 8.41 2.69 -22.32
C LYS A 213 9.23 1.41 -22.15
N GLY A 214 8.69 0.28 -22.60
CA GLY A 214 9.20 -1.06 -22.38
C GLY A 214 8.80 -1.62 -21.01
N ILE A 215 9.36 -2.80 -20.71
CA ILE A 215 9.20 -3.46 -19.43
C ILE A 215 10.55 -3.74 -18.80
N LEU A 216 10.53 -4.08 -17.52
CA LEU A 216 11.65 -4.70 -16.87
C LEU A 216 11.39 -6.20 -16.72
N LEU A 217 12.27 -7.00 -17.30
CA LEU A 217 12.21 -8.46 -17.22
C LEU A 217 13.18 -8.94 -16.14
N ARG A 218 12.64 -9.52 -15.08
CA ARG A 218 13.39 -10.07 -13.95
C ARG A 218 13.48 -11.58 -14.08
N HIS A 219 14.69 -12.13 -14.02
CA HIS A 219 14.85 -13.58 -13.92
C HIS A 219 14.58 -14.02 -12.47
N VAL A 220 13.66 -14.98 -12.28
CA VAL A 220 13.27 -15.42 -10.92
C VAL A 220 14.43 -16.08 -10.17
N HIS A 221 15.27 -16.84 -10.88
CA HIS A 221 16.32 -17.68 -10.30
C HIS A 221 17.72 -17.05 -10.32
N ARG A 222 17.93 -16.07 -11.19
CA ARG A 222 19.19 -15.35 -11.34
C ARG A 222 18.82 -13.92 -11.07
N GLU A 223 19.31 -13.28 -10.02
CA GLU A 223 18.98 -11.89 -9.66
C GLU A 223 19.46 -10.88 -10.73
N LYS A 224 18.93 -11.00 -11.94
CA LYS A 224 19.27 -10.28 -13.14
C LYS A 224 18.00 -9.68 -13.69
N GLU A 225 18.05 -8.39 -13.92
CA GLU A 225 16.98 -7.61 -14.49
C GLU A 225 17.47 -7.01 -15.80
N ALA A 226 16.63 -7.08 -16.84
CA ALA A 226 16.93 -6.52 -18.14
C ALA A 226 15.77 -5.65 -18.61
N ARG A 227 16.07 -4.46 -19.12
CA ARG A 227 15.06 -3.63 -19.77
C ARG A 227 14.79 -4.17 -21.18
N VAL A 228 13.52 -4.39 -21.49
CA VAL A 228 13.07 -4.92 -22.78
C VAL A 228 12.16 -3.90 -23.45
N LEU A 229 12.57 -3.43 -24.63
CA LEU A 229 11.81 -2.47 -25.43
C LEU A 229 10.95 -3.17 -26.49
N ASP A 230 11.52 -4.19 -27.14
CA ASP A 230 10.77 -5.00 -28.10
C ASP A 230 9.89 -6.02 -27.38
N LEU A 231 8.61 -5.66 -27.20
CA LEU A 231 7.60 -6.52 -26.57
C LEU A 231 6.99 -7.52 -27.58
N ASN A 232 7.18 -7.32 -28.89
CA ASN A 232 6.66 -8.22 -29.91
C ASN A 232 7.44 -9.53 -29.98
N ARG A 233 8.65 -9.54 -29.41
CA ARG A 233 9.43 -10.78 -29.25
C ARG A 233 8.68 -11.85 -28.45
N PHE A 234 7.81 -11.50 -27.51
CA PHE A 234 7.11 -12.50 -26.69
C PHE A 234 5.93 -13.12 -27.42
N TYR A 235 5.70 -14.41 -27.18
CA TYR A 235 4.49 -15.09 -27.65
C TYR A 235 3.35 -14.92 -26.65
N ASP A 236 2.12 -14.90 -27.12
CA ASP A 236 0.98 -15.37 -26.32
C ASP A 236 0.88 -16.90 -26.44
N LEU A 237 0.00 -17.51 -25.63
CA LEU A 237 -0.23 -18.95 -25.68
C LEU A 237 -0.64 -19.43 -27.07
N GLU A 238 -1.54 -18.71 -27.74
CA GLU A 238 -2.00 -19.09 -29.08
C GLU A 238 -0.89 -18.95 -30.13
N GLY A 239 -0.14 -17.84 -30.12
CA GLY A 239 0.99 -17.62 -31.02
C GLY A 239 2.11 -18.63 -30.80
N ALA A 240 2.36 -19.04 -29.56
CA ALA A 240 3.31 -20.12 -29.26
C ALA A 240 2.85 -21.46 -29.86
N ARG A 241 1.57 -21.81 -29.72
CA ARG A 241 1.00 -23.03 -30.31
C ARG A 241 1.04 -23.00 -31.85
N THR A 242 0.71 -21.87 -32.46
CA THR A 242 0.79 -21.69 -33.92
C THR A 242 2.22 -21.80 -34.42
N PHE A 243 3.18 -21.21 -33.70
CA PHE A 243 4.60 -21.36 -34.03
C PHE A 243 5.04 -22.83 -34.02
N LEU A 244 4.65 -23.60 -32.97
CA LEU A 244 4.96 -25.02 -32.85
C LEU A 244 4.36 -25.85 -34.00
N ARG A 245 3.10 -25.61 -34.36
CA ARG A 245 2.46 -26.27 -35.52
C ARG A 245 3.21 -26.02 -36.82
N GLY A 246 3.78 -24.83 -36.98
CA GLY A 246 4.64 -24.50 -38.13
C GLY A 246 5.99 -25.22 -38.16
N GLN A 247 6.42 -25.88 -37.07
CA GLN A 247 7.70 -26.61 -37.01
C GLN A 247 7.60 -28.07 -37.49
N GLU A 248 6.45 -28.52 -38.02
CA GLU A 248 6.28 -29.90 -38.51
C GLU A 248 7.36 -30.32 -39.52
N GLN A 249 7.74 -29.42 -40.44
CA GLN A 249 8.78 -29.69 -41.42
C GLN A 249 10.18 -29.82 -40.80
N GLU A 250 10.43 -29.15 -39.68
CA GLU A 250 11.66 -29.31 -38.92
C GLU A 250 11.68 -30.67 -38.22
N LEU A 251 10.54 -31.13 -37.67
CA LEU A 251 10.40 -32.45 -37.06
C LEU A 251 10.58 -33.61 -38.06
N LYS A 252 10.09 -33.45 -39.29
CA LYS A 252 10.27 -34.45 -40.38
C LYS A 252 11.74 -34.74 -40.72
N ARG A 253 12.68 -33.88 -40.30
CA ARG A 253 14.11 -34.12 -40.48
C ARG A 253 14.70 -35.03 -39.41
N PHE A 254 14.01 -35.19 -38.28
CA PHE A 254 14.46 -35.95 -37.12
C PHE A 254 13.65 -37.21 -36.86
N LEU A 255 12.43 -37.29 -37.41
CA LEU A 255 11.45 -38.35 -37.18
C LEU A 255 10.86 -38.82 -38.52
N ASP A 256 10.85 -40.12 -38.73
CA ASP A 256 10.38 -40.74 -39.98
C ASP A 256 8.89 -41.13 -39.94
N SER A 257 8.33 -41.36 -38.75
CA SER A 257 6.94 -41.78 -38.57
C SER A 257 5.98 -40.60 -38.45
N PRO A 258 4.92 -40.51 -39.29
CA PRO A 258 3.88 -39.48 -39.17
C PRO A 258 3.17 -39.49 -37.82
N ALA A 259 3.01 -40.67 -37.19
CA ALA A 259 2.41 -40.78 -35.86
C ALA A 259 3.30 -40.15 -34.79
N LEU A 260 4.62 -40.39 -34.85
CA LEU A 260 5.59 -39.80 -33.92
C LEU A 260 5.73 -38.29 -34.09
N ILE A 261 5.68 -37.79 -35.33
CA ILE A 261 5.70 -36.34 -35.59
C ILE A 261 4.48 -35.67 -34.95
N ARG A 262 3.29 -36.25 -35.13
CA ARG A 262 2.05 -35.74 -34.50
C ARG A 262 2.15 -35.80 -32.98
N ALA A 263 2.54 -36.94 -32.41
CA ALA A 263 2.70 -37.10 -30.97
C ALA A 263 3.71 -36.10 -30.38
N ALA A 264 4.86 -35.91 -31.02
CA ALA A 264 5.86 -34.92 -30.60
C ALA A 264 5.31 -33.49 -30.62
N MET A 265 4.53 -33.16 -31.64
CA MET A 265 3.93 -31.83 -31.79
C MET A 265 2.84 -31.59 -30.75
N ASP A 266 1.91 -32.53 -30.60
CA ASP A 266 0.80 -32.45 -29.64
C ASP A 266 1.33 -32.36 -28.21
N LEU A 267 2.35 -33.17 -27.89
CA LEU A 267 3.03 -33.10 -26.60
C LEU A 267 3.72 -31.75 -26.39
N SER A 268 4.44 -31.24 -27.39
CA SER A 268 5.08 -29.92 -27.32
C SER A 268 4.06 -28.80 -27.07
N ILE A 269 2.89 -28.85 -27.73
CA ILE A 269 1.81 -27.87 -27.58
C ILE A 269 1.19 -27.96 -26.18
N ALA A 270 0.99 -29.16 -25.65
CA ALA A 270 0.44 -29.39 -24.32
C ALA A 270 1.37 -28.91 -23.19
N LEU A 271 2.68 -29.03 -23.38
CA LEU A 271 3.69 -28.64 -22.38
C LEU A 271 3.94 -27.12 -22.30
N VAL A 272 3.55 -26.34 -23.33
CA VAL A 272 3.75 -24.88 -23.31
C VAL A 272 2.75 -24.21 -22.36
N LYS A 273 3.29 -23.67 -21.27
CA LYS A 273 2.59 -22.80 -20.30
C LYS A 273 3.23 -21.41 -20.29
N PRO A 274 2.51 -20.35 -19.86
CA PRO A 274 3.08 -19.02 -19.74
C PRO A 274 4.22 -19.00 -18.73
N ASN A 275 5.34 -18.39 -19.09
CA ASN A 275 6.54 -18.30 -18.24
C ASN A 275 7.06 -16.86 -18.09
N VAL A 276 6.33 -15.88 -18.64
CA VAL A 276 6.51 -14.45 -18.39
C VAL A 276 5.24 -13.92 -17.75
N THR A 277 5.32 -13.53 -16.48
CA THR A 277 4.16 -13.10 -15.69
C THR A 277 4.33 -11.68 -15.18
N PHE A 278 3.23 -10.92 -15.09
CA PHE A 278 3.29 -9.56 -14.57
C PHE A 278 3.43 -9.58 -13.04
N ASN A 279 4.54 -9.04 -12.53
CA ASN A 279 4.74 -8.90 -11.10
C ASN A 279 4.12 -7.58 -10.63
N LYS A 280 2.82 -7.64 -10.33
CA LYS A 280 2.06 -6.48 -9.82
C LYS A 280 2.66 -5.96 -8.51
N ARG A 281 3.04 -6.84 -7.59
CA ARG A 281 3.57 -6.46 -6.28
C ARG A 281 4.85 -5.65 -6.41
N GLU A 282 5.83 -6.17 -7.15
CA GLU A 282 7.11 -5.50 -7.37
C GLU A 282 6.93 -4.18 -8.12
N THR A 283 6.03 -4.15 -9.11
CA THR A 283 5.71 -2.92 -9.85
C THR A 283 5.13 -1.84 -8.93
N GLU A 284 4.15 -2.18 -8.07
CA GLU A 284 3.56 -1.23 -7.13
C GLU A 284 4.57 -0.77 -6.06
N LEU A 285 5.43 -1.67 -5.55
CA LEU A 285 6.51 -1.30 -4.63
C LEU A 285 7.44 -0.26 -5.26
N ARG A 286 7.80 -0.42 -6.54
CA ARG A 286 8.66 0.55 -7.25
C ARG A 286 7.94 1.87 -7.53
N LYS A 287 6.63 1.83 -7.82
CA LYS A 287 5.82 3.05 -7.93
C LYS A 287 5.77 3.81 -6.61
N ASP A 288 5.58 3.11 -5.50
CA ASP A 288 5.57 3.72 -4.16
C ASP A 288 6.94 4.29 -3.79
N ALA A 289 8.03 3.58 -4.11
CA ALA A 289 9.38 4.08 -3.92
C ALA A 289 9.65 5.34 -4.76
N ALA A 290 9.24 5.34 -6.03
CA ALA A 290 9.35 6.51 -6.91
C ALA A 290 8.55 7.70 -6.35
N ARG A 291 7.33 7.46 -5.88
CA ARG A 291 6.48 8.48 -5.25
C ARG A 291 7.16 9.12 -4.04
N LYS A 292 7.69 8.29 -3.13
CA LYS A 292 8.38 8.74 -1.91
C LYS A 292 9.71 9.43 -2.18
N SER A 293 10.35 9.15 -3.32
CA SER A 293 11.63 9.76 -3.69
C SER A 293 11.49 11.19 -4.23
N VAL A 294 10.28 11.62 -4.61
CA VAL A 294 10.03 12.97 -5.12
C VAL A 294 10.11 13.97 -3.96
N LYS A 295 11.01 14.94 -4.09
CA LYS A 295 11.16 16.02 -3.13
C LYS A 295 10.05 17.06 -3.32
N PRO A 296 9.47 17.60 -2.23
CA PRO A 296 8.54 18.72 -2.32
C PRO A 296 9.13 19.92 -3.06
N VAL A 297 8.29 20.57 -3.85
CA VAL A 297 8.62 21.78 -4.58
C VAL A 297 8.16 22.97 -3.77
N TYR A 298 9.06 23.91 -3.48
CA TYR A 298 8.72 25.13 -2.75
C TYR A 298 8.79 26.35 -3.64
N PHE A 299 7.91 27.33 -3.41
CA PHE A 299 8.10 28.69 -3.90
C PHE A 299 8.48 29.61 -2.74
N LYS A 300 9.24 30.67 -3.05
CA LYS A 300 9.70 31.64 -2.07
C LYS A 300 8.77 32.84 -2.03
N VAL A 301 8.19 33.08 -0.87
CA VAL A 301 7.48 34.33 -0.54
C VAL A 301 8.48 35.29 0.09
N LYS A 302 8.54 36.52 -0.39
CA LYS A 302 9.44 37.54 0.15
C LYS A 302 8.75 38.35 1.24
N LYS A 303 9.54 38.87 2.18
CA LYS A 303 9.06 39.85 3.16
C LYS A 303 8.39 41.03 2.46
N GLY A 304 7.22 41.42 2.97
CA GLY A 304 6.40 42.51 2.45
C GLY A 304 5.57 42.15 1.22
N GLU A 305 5.69 40.92 0.70
CA GLU A 305 4.83 40.42 -0.36
C GLU A 305 3.38 40.37 0.12
N MET A 306 2.47 40.81 -0.75
CA MET A 306 1.05 40.84 -0.47
C MET A 306 0.48 39.42 -0.59
N LEU A 307 -0.05 38.90 0.53
CA LEU A 307 -0.61 37.55 0.60
C LEU A 307 -2.08 37.53 0.20
N VAL A 308 -2.84 38.50 0.74
CA VAL A 308 -4.27 38.68 0.49
C VAL A 308 -4.57 40.18 0.55
N ARG A 309 -5.41 40.70 -0.35
CA ARG A 309 -5.90 42.08 -0.27
C ARG A 309 -7.22 42.16 0.50
N GLU A 310 -7.48 43.31 1.09
CA GLU A 310 -8.81 43.62 1.65
C GLU A 310 -9.91 43.42 0.59
N GLY A 311 -10.99 42.73 0.98
CA GLY A 311 -12.12 42.41 0.12
C GLY A 311 -11.92 41.17 -0.78
N GLU A 312 -10.73 40.57 -0.82
CA GLU A 312 -10.52 39.31 -1.54
C GLU A 312 -11.11 38.10 -0.82
N ILE A 313 -11.61 37.14 -1.60
CA ILE A 313 -12.08 35.86 -1.10
C ILE A 313 -10.88 34.93 -0.89
N ILE A 314 -10.86 34.24 0.25
CA ILE A 314 -9.78 33.34 0.64
C ILE A 314 -9.86 32.04 -0.16
N ASN A 315 -8.88 31.87 -1.04
CA ASN A 315 -8.69 30.68 -1.87
C ASN A 315 -7.74 29.67 -1.22
N PRO A 316 -7.63 28.43 -1.74
CA PRO A 316 -6.70 27.43 -1.18
C PRO A 316 -5.26 27.93 -1.13
N GLU A 317 -4.80 28.64 -2.17
CA GLU A 317 -3.43 29.19 -2.21
C GLU A 317 -3.17 30.22 -1.10
N HIS A 318 -4.18 31.04 -0.75
CA HIS A 318 -4.08 31.99 0.35
C HIS A 318 -3.91 31.25 1.68
N LEU A 319 -4.67 30.16 1.90
CA LEU A 319 -4.58 29.37 3.13
C LEU A 319 -3.19 28.79 3.35
N VAL A 320 -2.55 28.25 2.32
CA VAL A 320 -1.20 27.66 2.48
C VAL A 320 -0.18 28.74 2.86
N LYS A 321 -0.23 29.92 2.23
CA LYS A 321 0.66 31.04 2.58
C LYS A 321 0.39 31.58 3.99
N LEU A 322 -0.89 31.73 4.37
CA LEU A 322 -1.29 32.22 5.68
C LEU A 322 -0.95 31.24 6.79
N ASP A 323 -1.17 29.93 6.59
CA ASP A 323 -0.83 28.90 7.57
C ASP A 323 0.69 28.87 7.86
N GLU A 324 1.52 29.01 6.83
CA GLU A 324 2.98 29.08 7.00
C GLU A 324 3.42 30.37 7.73
N GLU A 325 2.76 31.50 7.44
CA GLU A 325 2.97 32.75 8.18
C GLU A 325 2.56 32.61 9.66
N TYR A 326 1.41 31.97 9.95
CA TYR A 326 0.90 31.77 11.31
C TYR A 326 1.70 30.76 12.12
N LYS A 327 2.18 29.66 11.50
CA LYS A 327 3.04 28.66 12.15
C LYS A 327 4.33 29.27 12.71
N SER A 328 4.84 30.29 12.03
CA SER A 328 6.10 30.95 12.38
C SER A 328 5.95 32.26 13.15
N SER A 329 4.75 32.86 13.12
CA SER A 329 4.42 34.01 13.93
C SER A 329 4.43 33.62 15.41
N GLY A 330 5.42 34.13 16.14
CA GLY A 330 5.78 33.77 17.51
C GLY A 330 4.77 34.09 18.61
N TRP A 331 3.46 34.00 18.36
CA TRP A 331 2.42 34.16 19.39
C TRP A 331 2.69 33.28 20.62
N LYS A 332 3.17 32.05 20.41
CA LYS A 332 3.60 31.15 21.50
C LYS A 332 4.78 31.70 22.31
N ALA A 333 5.68 32.47 21.70
CA ALA A 333 6.85 33.06 22.36
C ALA A 333 6.49 34.34 23.13
N THR A 334 5.53 35.13 22.66
CA THR A 334 5.08 36.37 23.33
C THR A 334 4.19 36.08 24.53
N VAL A 335 3.30 35.09 24.43
CA VAL A 335 2.43 34.67 25.56
C VAL A 335 3.25 34.13 26.75
N GLY A 336 4.42 33.51 26.50
CA GLY A 336 5.31 33.05 27.57
C GLY A 336 6.05 34.17 28.33
N ARG A 337 6.14 35.39 27.78
CA ARG A 337 6.85 36.52 28.41
C ARG A 337 5.97 37.31 29.37
N ALA A 338 4.66 37.29 29.19
CA ALA A 338 3.71 38.06 30.01
C ALA A 338 3.71 37.67 31.49
N PRO A 339 3.71 36.38 31.89
CA PRO A 339 3.75 35.99 33.31
C PRO A 339 5.08 36.35 33.97
N ALA A 340 6.19 36.19 33.25
CA ALA A 340 7.53 36.52 33.74
C ALA A 340 7.68 38.03 34.01
N MET A 341 7.12 38.87 33.13
CA MET A 341 7.13 40.32 33.33
C MET A 341 6.13 40.78 34.41
N ALA A 342 4.95 40.16 34.50
CA ALA A 342 4.01 40.43 35.59
C ALA A 342 4.63 40.13 36.96
N LEU A 343 5.42 39.05 37.07
CA LEU A 343 6.20 38.72 38.27
C LEU A 343 7.30 39.74 38.55
N LEU A 344 8.00 40.22 37.52
CA LEU A 344 9.02 41.27 37.66
C LEU A 344 8.43 42.59 38.16
N VAL A 345 7.31 43.03 37.59
CA VAL A 345 6.61 44.25 38.00
C VAL A 345 6.07 44.10 39.43
N ALA A 346 5.50 42.94 39.77
CA ALA A 346 5.03 42.66 41.12
C ALA A 346 6.18 42.69 42.13
N PHE A 347 7.32 42.09 41.78
CA PHE A 347 8.52 42.13 42.60
C PHE A 347 9.03 43.56 42.80
N MET A 348 9.13 44.34 41.72
CA MET A 348 9.61 45.72 41.80
C MET A 348 8.71 46.61 42.67
N LEU A 349 7.39 46.51 42.51
CA LEU A 349 6.42 47.24 43.33
C LEU A 349 6.43 46.80 44.79
N SER A 350 6.64 45.50 45.06
CA SER A 350 6.76 44.98 46.42
C SER A 350 8.03 45.48 47.12
N ALA A 351 9.15 45.56 46.40
CA ALA A 351 10.40 46.09 46.94
C ALA A 351 10.27 47.58 47.29
N THR A 352 9.63 48.37 46.43
CA THR A 352 9.37 49.79 46.73
C THR A 352 8.44 50.00 47.92
N TYR A 353 7.48 49.09 48.15
CA TYR A 353 6.56 49.16 49.29
C TYR A 353 7.20 48.76 50.62
N ILE A 354 8.20 47.88 50.59
CA ILE A 354 8.91 47.45 51.82
C ILE A 354 9.96 48.50 52.23
N MET A 355 10.49 49.26 51.27
CA MET A 355 11.63 50.17 51.48
C MET A 355 11.24 51.63 51.69
N GLY A 356 10.01 52.03 51.33
CA GLY A 356 9.42 53.34 51.63
C GLY A 356 8.27 53.19 52.63
#